data_AF-A0A7V1ZGI0-F1
#
_entry.id   AF-A0A7V1ZGI0-F1
#
_cell.length_a   1.000
_cell.length_b   1.000
_cell.length_c   1.000
_cell.angle_alpha   90.00
_cell.angle_beta   90.00
_cell.angle_gamma   90.00
#
_symmetry.space_group_name_H-M   'P 1'
#
loop_
_entity.id
_entity.type
_entity.pdbx_description
1 polymer ?
#
loop_
_entity_poly.entity_id
_entity_poly.type
_entity_poly.pdbx_seq_one_letter_code
_entity_poly.pdbx_strand_id
1 'polypeptide(L)'
;FAGSFDDFYFDFSGDKYADINYGRFPARDKSEVLNYLKKVIDYETNKFFSDWKNRVLLVADDFVNGSSTCESSWHLIPSNIIQKLFIPRNVVVNHVYMHEYPLEGGKKPLANQDFINKFNNGYILINIFSHGNPSQIASEQLFSLSDIDKLNAYNKPPFVLILSCKTNVFDRVDGDLAGPKGLGESMITKSNGAIGVLSSTALSFVGGNVAYAQDIFQTLKTNKKFPMGYISRMGKNNWYYVLFGDPSVMIGYPTIDNNLQFPDTAFVGGIYKGSFLESRSYSASVSLIPTEYPVADNTCFPPQTFNILEPHKILYRAFVNSDSLKLYIPKDLDPNRRLQVRGIYNYANKFKDSIMIGFKSELIEVDTIGPSLKLLYYSNEVSDSSKFMPKVKFTLWASDEHGIYLSPGYRDVEVYIDDREVIKLTDRFSYEPNSLTTGSADFDLDFSNNQGWHKITLRAFDTYNNFSSKDYILNFSDGNLNISDFLIYPNPYKFGPLYLTFYSNSQANAQFKIYSINGDLVYLSPKLTINVGFNVLKWDVNSIGSGLYIALLEVEREKEKFKFKKKFVVVK
;
A
#
# COMPACT_ATOMS: atom_id res chain seq x y z
N PHE A 1 -14.26 -1.53 34.09
CA PHE A 1 -12.80 -1.61 34.36
C PHE A 1 -12.25 -3.00 34.04
N ALA A 2 -13.00 -4.08 34.25
CA ALA A 2 -12.63 -5.42 33.78
C ALA A 2 -12.77 -5.55 32.24
N GLY A 3 -11.95 -6.40 31.64
CA GLY A 3 -12.09 -6.90 30.27
C GLY A 3 -11.87 -8.42 30.26
N SER A 4 -12.18 -9.10 29.16
CA SER A 4 -11.89 -10.53 29.01
C SER A 4 -10.42 -10.80 28.71
N PHE A 5 -9.88 -11.92 29.15
CA PHE A 5 -8.51 -12.34 28.83
C PHE A 5 -8.47 -13.85 28.66
N ASP A 6 -7.52 -14.33 27.85
CA ASP A 6 -7.39 -15.75 27.52
C ASP A 6 -6.24 -16.43 28.27
N ASP A 7 -5.35 -15.68 28.94
CA ASP A 7 -4.18 -16.24 29.64
C ASP A 7 -4.55 -17.35 30.61
N PHE A 8 -5.70 -17.25 31.30
CA PHE A 8 -6.12 -18.24 32.28
C PHE A 8 -6.36 -19.64 31.70
N TYR A 9 -6.64 -19.77 30.40
CA TYR A 9 -6.78 -21.07 29.76
C TYR A 9 -5.43 -21.77 29.56
N PHE A 10 -4.34 -21.00 29.61
CA PHE A 10 -2.98 -21.44 29.30
C PHE A 10 -2.00 -21.21 30.45
N ASP A 11 -2.51 -20.81 31.62
CA ASP A 11 -1.75 -20.65 32.86
C ASP A 11 -1.82 -21.95 33.66
N PHE A 12 -0.74 -22.72 33.62
CA PHE A 12 -0.55 -23.95 34.39
C PHE A 12 0.28 -23.71 35.66
N SER A 13 0.95 -22.56 35.77
CA SER A 13 1.82 -22.19 36.89
C SER A 13 1.08 -21.46 38.03
N GLY A 14 -0.06 -20.84 37.72
CA GLY A 14 -0.89 -20.05 38.64
C GLY A 14 -0.44 -18.60 38.82
N ASP A 15 0.44 -18.09 37.95
CA ASP A 15 0.96 -16.71 38.01
C ASP A 15 0.11 -15.70 37.21
N LYS A 16 -0.97 -16.18 36.58
CA LYS A 16 -1.95 -15.47 35.75
C LYS A 16 -1.45 -15.07 34.35
N TYR A 17 -0.30 -15.57 33.92
CA TYR A 17 0.21 -15.43 32.57
C TYR A 17 0.24 -16.78 31.86
N ALA A 18 0.02 -16.77 30.55
CA ALA A 18 0.08 -17.99 29.78
C ALA A 18 1.49 -18.61 29.78
N ASP A 19 1.58 -19.92 30.01
CA ASP A 19 2.80 -20.73 29.90
C ASP A 19 3.08 -21.18 28.46
N ILE A 20 2.03 -21.24 27.62
CA ILE A 20 2.08 -21.64 26.21
C ILE A 20 1.76 -20.45 25.31
N ASN A 21 2.40 -20.39 24.15
CA ASN A 21 2.09 -19.41 23.12
C ASN A 21 0.67 -19.65 22.58
N TYR A 22 -0.21 -18.66 22.70
CA TYR A 22 -1.59 -18.74 22.24
C TYR A 22 -1.98 -17.49 21.43
N GLY A 23 -3.06 -17.62 20.68
CA GLY A 23 -3.67 -16.52 19.93
C GLY A 23 -5.14 -16.85 19.64
N ARG A 24 -5.95 -15.81 19.42
CA ARG A 24 -7.39 -15.93 19.15
C ARG A 24 -7.68 -15.41 17.75
N PHE A 25 -8.42 -16.14 16.93
CA PHE A 25 -9.05 -15.55 15.76
C PHE A 25 -10.56 -15.34 16.04
N PRO A 26 -11.00 -14.10 16.33
CA PRO A 26 -12.38 -13.80 16.73
C PRO A 26 -13.33 -13.78 15.52
N ALA A 27 -13.49 -14.92 14.85
CA ALA A 27 -14.38 -15.06 13.70
C ALA A 27 -15.85 -15.11 14.15
N ARG A 28 -16.74 -14.50 13.36
CA ARG A 28 -18.20 -14.60 13.54
C ARG A 28 -18.86 -15.54 12.54
N ASP A 29 -18.18 -15.87 11.46
CA ASP A 29 -18.66 -16.81 10.45
C ASP A 29 -17.52 -17.56 9.76
N LYS A 30 -17.91 -18.56 8.95
CA LYS A 30 -16.98 -19.42 8.20
C LYS A 30 -16.16 -18.65 7.16
N SER A 31 -16.71 -17.60 6.55
CA SER A 31 -16.03 -16.82 5.51
C SER A 31 -14.84 -16.06 6.08
N GLU A 32 -14.97 -15.51 7.29
CA GLU A 32 -13.87 -14.82 7.99
C GLU A 32 -12.70 -15.76 8.26
N VAL A 33 -12.99 -16.99 8.72
CA VAL A 33 -11.96 -18.03 8.94
C VAL A 33 -11.24 -18.36 7.64
N LEU A 34 -11.98 -18.62 6.55
CA LEU A 34 -11.38 -18.96 5.27
C LEU A 34 -10.53 -17.83 4.69
N ASN A 35 -11.00 -16.58 4.81
CA ASN A 35 -10.25 -15.40 4.38
C ASN A 35 -8.96 -15.21 5.19
N TYR A 36 -9.03 -15.40 6.52
CA TYR A 36 -7.85 -15.31 7.38
C TYR A 36 -6.84 -16.42 7.11
N LEU A 37 -7.27 -17.68 6.96
CA LEU A 37 -6.38 -18.79 6.61
C LEU A 37 -5.67 -18.55 5.28
N LYS A 38 -6.39 -18.06 4.26
CA LYS A 38 -5.77 -17.68 2.98
C LYS A 38 -4.70 -16.61 3.19
N LYS A 39 -4.97 -15.59 4.01
CA LYS A 39 -4.03 -14.52 4.35
C LYS A 39 -2.78 -15.06 5.05
N VAL A 40 -2.93 -16.00 6.00
CA VAL A 40 -1.81 -16.69 6.66
C VAL A 40 -0.97 -17.50 5.66
N ILE A 41 -1.62 -18.33 4.83
CA ILE A 41 -0.92 -19.14 3.82
C ILE A 41 -0.15 -18.25 2.84
N ASP A 42 -0.79 -17.21 2.29
CA ASP A 42 -0.13 -16.28 1.36
C ASP A 42 1.06 -15.53 2.03
N TYR A 43 0.95 -15.20 3.33
CA TYR A 43 2.01 -14.54 4.11
C TYR A 43 3.22 -15.46 4.34
N GLU A 44 2.98 -16.71 4.77
CA GLU A 44 4.02 -17.67 5.14
C GLU A 44 4.72 -18.30 3.94
N THR A 45 3.96 -18.55 2.86
CA THR A 45 4.53 -18.99 1.57
C THR A 45 5.27 -17.88 0.83
N ASN A 46 5.24 -16.65 1.38
CA ASN A 46 5.89 -15.46 0.82
C ASN A 46 5.53 -15.21 -0.66
N LYS A 47 4.26 -15.47 -1.00
CA LYS A 47 3.73 -15.38 -2.36
C LYS A 47 3.92 -14.01 -3.01
N PHE A 48 3.90 -12.95 -2.20
CA PHE A 48 4.08 -11.56 -2.63
C PHE A 48 5.39 -11.01 -2.08
N PHE A 49 6.49 -11.39 -2.72
CA PHE A 49 7.83 -10.97 -2.33
C PHE A 49 8.04 -9.47 -2.56
N SER A 50 8.40 -8.72 -1.52
CA SER A 50 8.86 -7.33 -1.59
C SER A 50 9.60 -6.95 -0.30
N ASP A 51 10.21 -5.76 -0.27
CA ASP A 51 10.87 -5.14 0.88
C ASP A 51 9.94 -4.77 2.06
N TRP A 52 8.61 -4.93 1.98
CA TRP A 52 7.68 -4.51 3.02
C TRP A 52 7.92 -5.16 4.38
N LYS A 53 8.45 -6.40 4.38
CA LYS A 53 8.84 -7.13 5.60
C LYS A 53 10.08 -6.52 6.31
N ASN A 54 10.74 -5.54 5.69
CA ASN A 54 11.86 -4.78 6.26
C ASN A 54 11.43 -3.39 6.75
N ARG A 55 10.13 -3.09 6.80
CA ARG A 55 9.61 -1.78 7.19
C ARG A 55 8.86 -1.83 8.51
N VAL A 56 9.08 -0.84 9.37
CA VAL A 56 8.31 -0.61 10.61
C VAL A 56 7.63 0.75 10.55
N LEU A 57 6.39 0.80 11.01
CA LEU A 57 5.65 2.05 11.20
C LEU A 57 5.49 2.33 12.70
N LEU A 58 5.93 3.51 13.14
CA LEU A 58 5.75 3.98 14.51
C LEU A 58 4.67 5.07 14.54
N VAL A 59 3.71 4.94 15.44
CA VAL A 59 2.58 5.85 15.52
C VAL A 59 2.46 6.36 16.94
N ALA A 60 2.37 7.68 17.08
CA ALA A 60 2.31 8.35 18.39
C ALA A 60 1.19 9.38 18.39
N ASP A 61 0.34 9.27 19.40
CA ASP A 61 -0.69 10.24 19.76
C ASP A 61 -0.08 11.52 20.34
N ASP A 62 -0.81 12.64 20.25
CA ASP A 62 -0.38 13.96 20.72
C ASP A 62 -1.34 14.61 21.72
N PHE A 63 -2.45 13.95 22.08
CA PHE A 63 -3.52 14.37 23.00
C PHE A 63 -3.64 15.88 23.24
N VAL A 64 -4.53 16.53 22.50
CA VAL A 64 -4.70 18.00 22.48
C VAL A 64 -5.78 18.49 23.48
N ASN A 65 -6.48 17.57 24.16
CA ASN A 65 -7.63 17.90 25.01
C ASN A 65 -7.28 18.16 26.49
N GLY A 66 -6.57 19.26 26.75
CA GLY A 66 -6.74 20.10 27.96
C GLY A 66 -6.44 19.53 29.35
N SER A 67 -5.97 18.28 29.51
CA SER A 67 -5.56 17.74 30.82
C SER A 67 -4.07 17.43 30.88
N SER A 68 -3.36 18.11 31.77
CA SER A 68 -1.97 17.87 32.19
C SER A 68 -0.84 18.10 31.16
N THR A 69 0.26 18.64 31.67
CA THR A 69 1.42 19.11 30.91
C THR A 69 2.21 17.95 30.27
N CYS A 70 2.59 18.07 29.00
CA CYS A 70 3.48 17.14 28.27
C CYS A 70 2.90 15.79 27.82
N GLU A 71 1.59 15.59 27.77
CA GLU A 71 1.02 14.28 27.41
C GLU A 71 1.44 13.82 26.00
N SER A 72 1.63 14.75 25.06
CA SER A 72 2.15 14.42 23.72
C SER A 72 3.52 13.70 23.77
N SER A 73 4.36 14.07 24.74
CA SER A 73 5.68 13.47 24.95
C SER A 73 5.62 12.01 25.42
N TRP A 74 4.53 11.59 26.07
CA TRP A 74 4.36 10.24 26.63
C TRP A 74 4.23 9.16 25.57
N HIS A 75 3.83 9.51 24.35
CA HIS A 75 3.73 8.58 23.22
C HIS A 75 4.85 8.81 22.20
N LEU A 76 5.22 10.08 21.97
CA LEU A 76 6.26 10.46 21.02
C LEU A 76 7.66 10.01 21.46
N ILE A 77 8.05 10.29 22.71
CA ILE A 77 9.41 9.98 23.19
C ILE A 77 9.66 8.47 23.18
N PRO A 78 8.75 7.60 23.68
CA PRO A 78 8.95 6.16 23.59
C PRO A 78 9.04 5.65 22.15
N SER A 79 8.23 6.18 21.22
CA SER A 79 8.33 5.83 19.79
C SER A 79 9.74 6.14 19.25
N ASN A 80 10.25 7.34 19.53
CA ASN A 80 11.59 7.75 19.14
C ASN A 80 12.69 6.88 19.79
N ILE A 81 12.54 6.51 21.06
CA ILE A 81 13.47 5.59 21.75
C ILE A 81 13.47 4.21 21.10
N ILE A 82 12.31 3.66 20.74
CA ILE A 82 12.19 2.40 20.02
C ILE A 82 12.97 2.45 18.70
N GLN A 83 12.79 3.51 17.90
CA GLN A 83 13.54 3.70 16.67
C GLN A 83 15.06 3.76 16.90
N LYS A 84 15.50 4.57 17.87
CA LYS A 84 16.94 4.81 18.12
C LYS A 84 17.67 3.58 18.65
N LEU A 85 17.05 2.86 19.59
CA LEU A 85 17.75 1.88 20.41
C LEU A 85 17.38 0.44 20.10
N PHE A 86 16.17 0.18 19.60
CA PHE A 86 15.65 -1.18 19.48
C PHE A 86 15.41 -1.65 18.04
N ILE A 87 15.30 -0.73 17.08
CA ILE A 87 15.20 -1.09 15.66
C ILE A 87 16.59 -1.13 15.00
N PRO A 88 17.00 -2.25 14.39
CA PRO A 88 18.27 -2.34 13.65
C PRO A 88 18.34 -1.37 12.46
N ARG A 89 19.54 -0.83 12.16
CA ARG A 89 19.75 0.15 11.07
C ARG A 89 19.38 -0.35 9.67
N ASN A 90 19.40 -1.66 9.46
CA ASN A 90 19.01 -2.26 8.19
C ASN A 90 17.48 -2.28 7.98
N VAL A 91 16.68 -1.85 8.95
CA VAL A 91 15.21 -1.76 8.88
C VAL A 91 14.79 -0.33 8.54
N VAL A 92 13.87 -0.20 7.59
CA VAL A 92 13.28 1.09 7.21
C VAL A 92 12.21 1.46 8.23
N VAL A 93 12.33 2.63 8.84
CA VAL A 93 11.35 3.15 9.81
C VAL A 93 10.64 4.37 9.23
N ASN A 94 9.32 4.34 9.29
CA ASN A 94 8.45 5.48 9.05
C ASN A 94 7.63 5.79 10.31
N HIS A 95 6.99 6.96 10.32
CA HIS A 95 6.20 7.43 11.44
C HIS A 95 4.88 8.08 11.01
N VAL A 96 3.88 8.06 11.88
CA VAL A 96 2.73 8.97 11.88
C VAL A 96 2.66 9.53 13.30
N TYR A 97 3.30 10.67 13.52
CA TYR A 97 3.26 11.34 14.82
C TYR A 97 2.22 12.45 14.75
N MET A 98 1.16 12.32 15.53
CA MET A 98 -0.04 13.14 15.35
C MET A 98 0.22 14.64 15.54
N HIS A 99 1.24 15.02 16.32
CA HIS A 99 1.65 16.42 16.51
C HIS A 99 2.07 17.13 15.22
N GLU A 100 2.45 16.38 14.18
CA GLU A 100 2.89 16.93 12.89
C GLU A 100 1.72 17.36 11.99
N TYR A 101 0.48 17.04 12.36
CA TYR A 101 -0.71 17.27 11.53
C TYR A 101 -1.65 18.31 12.16
N PRO A 102 -2.30 19.15 11.34
CA PRO A 102 -3.21 20.17 11.83
C PRO A 102 -4.48 19.56 12.44
N LEU A 103 -4.99 20.22 13.49
CA LEU A 103 -6.28 19.91 14.10
C LEU A 103 -7.39 20.68 13.36
N GLU A 104 -8.38 19.96 12.85
CA GLU A 104 -9.52 20.48 12.09
C GLU A 104 -10.83 19.94 12.70
N GLY A 105 -11.65 20.82 13.28
CA GLY A 105 -12.94 20.42 13.86
C GLY A 105 -12.83 19.34 14.95
N GLY A 106 -11.74 19.36 15.73
CA GLY A 106 -11.46 18.35 16.77
C GLY A 106 -10.90 17.02 16.25
N LYS A 107 -10.55 16.93 14.96
CA LYS A 107 -9.96 15.75 14.34
C LYS A 107 -8.67 16.09 13.61
N LYS A 108 -7.85 15.09 13.28
CA LYS A 108 -6.67 15.24 12.42
C LYS A 108 -6.82 14.43 11.14
N PRO A 109 -7.63 14.92 10.17
CA PRO A 109 -7.95 14.15 8.96
C PRO A 109 -6.71 13.80 8.12
N LEU A 110 -5.70 14.69 8.09
CA LEU A 110 -4.45 14.41 7.39
C LEU A 110 -3.62 13.28 8.05
N ALA A 111 -3.66 13.17 9.38
CA ALA A 111 -3.02 12.05 10.09
C ALA A 111 -3.75 10.72 9.82
N ASN A 112 -5.09 10.75 9.81
CA ASN A 112 -5.92 9.59 9.46
C ASN A 112 -5.62 9.09 8.03
N GLN A 113 -5.62 10.01 7.06
CA GLN A 113 -5.30 9.70 5.66
C GLN A 113 -3.90 9.08 5.54
N ASP A 114 -2.91 9.67 6.19
CA ASP A 114 -1.52 9.17 6.13
C ASP A 114 -1.35 7.81 6.82
N PHE A 115 -1.99 7.59 7.97
CA PHE A 115 -2.02 6.28 8.62
C PHE A 115 -2.62 5.20 7.70
N ILE A 116 -3.75 5.46 7.06
CA ILE A 116 -4.39 4.52 6.12
C ILE A 116 -3.48 4.28 4.91
N ASN A 117 -2.90 5.35 4.34
CA ASN A 117 -1.98 5.23 3.21
C ASN A 117 -0.78 4.34 3.56
N LYS A 118 -0.16 4.56 4.72
CA LYS A 118 0.96 3.77 5.23
C LYS A 118 0.54 2.34 5.55
N PHE A 119 -0.59 2.10 6.22
CA PHE A 119 -1.10 0.75 6.43
C PHE A 119 -1.17 -0.03 5.11
N ASN A 120 -1.72 0.62 4.07
CA ASN A 120 -1.86 0.05 2.74
C ASN A 120 -0.52 -0.09 1.98
N ASN A 121 0.54 0.63 2.37
CA ASN A 121 1.88 0.50 1.77
C ASN A 121 2.64 -0.76 2.20
N GLY A 122 2.22 -1.38 3.31
CA GLY A 122 2.79 -2.62 3.84
C GLY A 122 3.98 -2.38 4.77
N TYR A 123 3.85 -2.90 5.99
CA TYR A 123 4.86 -2.88 7.05
C TYR A 123 4.84 -4.23 7.75
N ILE A 124 5.98 -4.74 8.20
CA ILE A 124 5.96 -5.99 8.97
C ILE A 124 5.31 -5.79 10.33
N LEU A 125 5.59 -4.63 10.93
CA LEU A 125 5.16 -4.27 12.26
C LEU A 125 4.68 -2.81 12.26
N ILE A 126 3.51 -2.59 12.83
CA ILE A 126 2.99 -1.26 13.12
C ILE A 126 2.88 -1.17 14.64
N ASN A 127 3.55 -0.20 15.26
CA ASN A 127 3.47 0.02 16.70
C ASN A 127 2.79 1.36 16.99
N ILE A 128 1.71 1.32 17.75
CA ILE A 128 0.87 2.47 18.06
C ILE A 128 0.88 2.71 19.57
N PHE A 129 1.45 3.84 19.99
CA PHE A 129 1.29 4.38 21.33
C PHE A 129 0.22 5.48 21.29
N SER A 130 -0.94 5.23 21.90
CA SER A 130 -2.06 6.16 21.84
C SER A 130 -3.11 5.89 22.92
N HIS A 131 -4.03 6.83 23.08
CA HIS A 131 -5.33 6.59 23.67
C HIS A 131 -6.24 5.78 22.74
N GLY A 132 -7.26 5.16 23.33
CA GLY A 132 -8.07 4.23 22.57
C GLY A 132 -9.31 3.82 23.30
N ASN A 133 -10.29 3.43 22.51
CA ASN A 133 -11.50 2.78 22.96
C ASN A 133 -11.88 1.71 21.93
N PRO A 134 -12.96 0.94 22.16
CA PRO A 134 -13.34 -0.12 21.25
C PRO A 134 -13.60 0.28 19.80
N SER A 135 -13.90 1.57 19.55
CA SER A 135 -14.30 2.10 18.24
C SER A 135 -13.30 3.05 17.56
N GLN A 136 -12.32 3.59 18.30
CA GLN A 136 -11.33 4.53 17.75
C GLN A 136 -9.98 4.52 18.49
N ILE A 137 -8.95 5.00 17.79
CA ILE A 137 -7.60 5.32 18.29
C ILE A 137 -7.44 6.85 18.28
N ALA A 138 -6.89 7.40 19.35
CA ALA A 138 -6.77 8.82 19.66
C ALA A 138 -8.13 9.56 19.79
N SER A 139 -8.14 10.69 20.51
CA SER A 139 -9.34 11.52 20.64
C SER A 139 -9.64 12.29 19.35
N GLU A 140 -8.57 12.67 18.66
CA GLU A 140 -8.54 13.41 17.39
C GLU A 140 -8.82 12.49 16.18
N GLN A 141 -9.31 11.27 16.44
CA GLN A 141 -9.73 10.28 15.46
C GLN A 141 -8.64 9.93 14.44
N LEU A 142 -7.50 9.41 14.93
CA LEU A 142 -6.46 8.86 14.06
C LEU A 142 -7.02 7.72 13.19
N PHE A 143 -7.78 6.82 13.80
CA PHE A 143 -8.41 5.71 13.09
C PHE A 143 -9.66 5.23 13.82
N SER A 144 -10.70 4.86 13.08
CA SER A 144 -12.01 4.47 13.65
C SER A 144 -12.63 3.29 12.90
N LEU A 145 -13.70 2.70 13.47
CA LEU A 145 -14.44 1.61 12.80
C LEU A 145 -14.98 2.00 11.42
N SER A 146 -15.33 3.28 11.19
CA SER A 146 -15.77 3.75 9.87
C SER A 146 -14.65 3.78 8.82
N ASP A 147 -13.39 3.64 9.22
CA ASP A 147 -12.24 3.64 8.31
C ASP A 147 -11.79 2.22 7.92
N ILE A 148 -12.37 1.16 8.50
CA ILE A 148 -11.97 -0.23 8.27
C ILE A 148 -12.04 -0.62 6.79
N ASP A 149 -13.03 -0.13 6.06
CA ASP A 149 -13.17 -0.44 4.63
C ASP A 149 -12.12 0.25 3.74
N LYS A 150 -11.44 1.26 4.26
CA LYS A 150 -10.30 1.92 3.59
C LYS A 150 -9.00 1.12 3.75
N LEU A 151 -8.97 0.11 4.63
CA LEU A 151 -7.80 -0.77 4.79
C LEU A 151 -7.72 -1.77 3.64
N ASN A 152 -6.60 -1.72 2.94
CA ASN A 152 -6.23 -2.60 1.85
C ASN A 152 -4.71 -2.79 1.86
N ALA A 153 -4.22 -3.79 2.61
CA ALA A 153 -2.80 -4.08 2.71
C ALA A 153 -2.18 -4.67 1.42
N TYR A 154 -2.93 -4.87 0.33
CA TYR A 154 -2.44 -5.44 -0.94
C TYR A 154 -1.58 -6.71 -0.77
N ASN A 155 -2.02 -7.65 0.07
CA ASN A 155 -1.29 -8.86 0.45
C ASN A 155 0.03 -8.63 1.21
N LYS A 156 0.18 -7.49 1.88
CA LYS A 156 1.28 -7.14 2.79
C LYS A 156 0.76 -6.95 4.23
N PRO A 157 0.04 -7.94 4.81
CA PRO A 157 -0.70 -7.75 6.05
C PRO A 157 0.26 -7.52 7.24
N PRO A 158 0.17 -6.38 7.95
CA PRO A 158 1.05 -6.06 9.07
C PRO A 158 0.68 -6.81 10.34
N PHE A 159 1.66 -7.05 11.22
CA PHE A 159 1.38 -7.32 12.64
C PHE A 159 1.24 -5.97 13.37
N VAL A 160 0.07 -5.73 13.98
CA VAL A 160 -0.25 -4.43 14.59
C VAL A 160 -0.22 -4.52 16.10
N LEU A 161 0.62 -3.72 16.74
CA LEU A 161 0.67 -3.52 18.19
C LEU A 161 -0.09 -2.24 18.51
N ILE A 162 -1.29 -2.37 19.09
CA ILE A 162 -2.06 -1.22 19.57
C ILE A 162 -1.88 -1.17 21.07
N LEU A 163 -0.88 -0.40 21.52
CA LEU A 163 -0.54 -0.27 22.92
C LEU A 163 -1.41 0.81 23.56
N SER A 164 -2.69 0.46 23.69
CA SER A 164 -3.77 1.34 24.10
C SER A 164 -4.89 0.58 24.82
N CYS A 165 -5.84 1.32 25.37
CA CYS A 165 -6.98 0.79 26.10
C CYS A 165 -8.04 0.17 25.16
N LYS A 166 -8.54 -1.03 25.51
CA LYS A 166 -9.79 -1.62 25.03
C LYS A 166 -9.99 -1.79 23.52
N THR A 167 -8.95 -1.77 22.69
CA THR A 167 -9.14 -1.91 21.22
C THR A 167 -9.33 -3.37 20.77
N ASN A 168 -8.92 -4.35 21.60
CA ASN A 168 -9.13 -5.79 21.39
C ASN A 168 -10.29 -6.36 22.24
N VAL A 169 -11.33 -5.58 22.51
CA VAL A 169 -12.48 -6.07 23.28
C VAL A 169 -13.35 -7.00 22.41
N PHE A 170 -13.33 -8.30 22.70
CA PHE A 170 -14.03 -9.34 21.92
C PHE A 170 -15.28 -9.89 22.62
N ASP A 171 -15.56 -9.43 23.82
CA ASP A 171 -16.67 -9.83 24.69
C ASP A 171 -17.77 -8.76 24.77
N ARG A 172 -17.77 -7.81 23.83
CA ARG A 172 -18.79 -6.76 23.76
C ARG A 172 -20.15 -7.35 23.42
N VAL A 173 -21.15 -6.93 24.18
CA VAL A 173 -22.57 -7.27 24.02
C VAL A 173 -23.46 -6.03 23.95
N ASP A 174 -22.87 -4.82 23.94
CA ASP A 174 -23.64 -3.59 23.76
C ASP A 174 -24.21 -3.53 22.34
N GLY A 175 -25.52 -3.33 22.16
CA GLY A 175 -26.18 -3.42 20.85
C GLY A 175 -26.94 -4.74 20.65
N ASP A 176 -26.72 -5.42 19.51
CA ASP A 176 -27.34 -6.73 19.20
C ASP A 176 -26.70 -7.88 20.00
N LEU A 177 -27.32 -9.08 19.98
CA LEU A 177 -26.85 -10.28 20.71
C LEU A 177 -25.39 -10.69 20.44
N ALA A 178 -24.80 -10.26 19.31
CA ALA A 178 -23.39 -10.49 18.96
C ALA A 178 -22.46 -9.30 19.26
N GLY A 179 -22.99 -8.14 19.66
CA GLY A 179 -22.27 -6.87 19.86
C GLY A 179 -21.55 -6.33 18.61
N PRO A 180 -21.11 -5.06 18.58
CA PRO A 180 -20.25 -4.53 17.53
C PRO A 180 -18.84 -5.08 17.69
N LYS A 181 -18.14 -5.26 16.56
CA LYS A 181 -16.71 -5.62 16.57
C LYS A 181 -15.89 -4.52 17.21
N GLY A 182 -14.87 -4.91 17.98
CA GLY A 182 -13.80 -3.99 18.37
C GLY A 182 -12.92 -3.60 17.17
N LEU A 183 -12.11 -2.57 17.32
CA LEU A 183 -11.15 -2.14 16.29
C LEU A 183 -10.20 -3.27 15.87
N GLY A 184 -9.56 -3.94 16.83
CA GLY A 184 -8.60 -5.01 16.51
C GLY A 184 -9.26 -6.24 15.88
N GLU A 185 -10.48 -6.59 16.32
CA GLU A 185 -11.31 -7.63 15.70
C GLU A 185 -11.63 -7.27 14.24
N SER A 186 -11.99 -6.01 13.98
CA SER A 186 -12.29 -5.52 12.63
C SER A 186 -11.06 -5.50 11.72
N MET A 187 -9.89 -5.09 12.25
CA MET A 187 -8.63 -5.08 11.51
C MET A 187 -8.18 -6.49 11.10
N ILE A 188 -8.35 -7.50 11.96
CA ILE A 188 -7.90 -8.86 11.64
C ILE A 188 -8.88 -9.65 10.78
N THR A 189 -10.18 -9.41 10.92
CA THR A 189 -11.22 -10.10 10.14
C THR A 189 -11.40 -9.53 8.73
N LYS A 190 -10.90 -8.31 8.47
CA LYS A 190 -10.77 -7.77 7.10
C LYS A 190 -9.83 -8.67 6.27
N SER A 191 -10.30 -9.06 5.09
CA SER A 191 -9.57 -9.94 4.15
C SER A 191 -8.19 -9.39 3.78
N ASN A 192 -8.10 -8.08 3.53
CA ASN A 192 -6.85 -7.34 3.27
C ASN A 192 -6.40 -6.50 4.47
N GLY A 193 -6.74 -6.92 5.70
CA GLY A 193 -6.33 -6.27 6.94
C GLY A 193 -5.03 -6.83 7.53
N ALA A 194 -4.91 -6.79 8.86
CA ALA A 194 -3.72 -7.20 9.60
C ALA A 194 -3.52 -8.73 9.61
N ILE A 195 -2.27 -9.20 9.74
CA ILE A 195 -1.97 -10.64 9.94
C ILE A 195 -2.18 -11.04 11.41
N GLY A 196 -1.98 -10.09 12.32
CA GLY A 196 -2.26 -10.21 13.75
C GLY A 196 -2.46 -8.84 14.38
N VAL A 197 -3.16 -8.79 15.50
CA VAL A 197 -3.35 -7.57 16.28
C VAL A 197 -3.15 -7.87 17.76
N LEU A 198 -2.15 -7.26 18.38
CA LEU A 198 -1.91 -7.34 19.82
C LEU A 198 -2.40 -6.05 20.48
N SER A 199 -3.41 -6.15 21.34
CA SER A 199 -3.91 -5.02 22.13
C SER A 199 -4.59 -5.47 23.41
N SER A 200 -4.92 -4.51 24.27
CA SER A 200 -5.63 -4.73 25.52
C SER A 200 -7.15 -4.82 25.31
N THR A 201 -7.79 -5.72 26.04
CA THR A 201 -9.25 -5.79 26.20
C THR A 201 -9.77 -4.85 27.28
N ALA A 202 -8.89 -4.34 28.14
CA ALA A 202 -9.20 -3.49 29.28
C ALA A 202 -8.40 -2.17 29.24
N LEU A 203 -8.37 -1.44 30.36
CA LEU A 203 -7.48 -0.30 30.48
C LEU A 203 -6.01 -0.73 30.46
N SER A 204 -5.16 0.14 29.93
CA SER A 204 -3.71 0.00 29.91
C SER A 204 -3.08 1.36 30.24
N PHE A 205 -1.83 1.36 30.68
CA PHE A 205 -1.14 2.58 31.10
C PHE A 205 0.15 2.75 30.32
N VAL A 206 0.50 3.99 30.00
CA VAL A 206 1.65 4.33 29.15
C VAL A 206 2.92 3.63 29.61
N GLY A 207 3.27 3.70 30.90
CA GLY A 207 4.51 3.08 31.41
C GLY A 207 4.61 1.58 31.13
N GLY A 208 3.52 0.83 31.39
CA GLY A 208 3.48 -0.61 31.11
C GLY A 208 3.53 -0.90 29.60
N ASN A 209 2.84 -0.10 28.80
CA ASN A 209 2.85 -0.20 27.34
C ASN A 209 4.25 0.01 26.77
N VAL A 210 4.99 0.99 27.27
CA VAL A 210 6.36 1.28 26.85
C VAL A 210 7.31 0.14 27.21
N ALA A 211 7.25 -0.36 28.44
CA ALA A 211 8.09 -1.48 28.87
C ALA A 211 7.84 -2.73 28.01
N TYR A 212 6.56 -3.04 27.75
CA TYR A 212 6.18 -4.19 26.93
C TYR A 212 6.67 -4.06 25.48
N ALA A 213 6.55 -2.87 24.89
CA ALA A 213 7.09 -2.59 23.56
C ALA A 213 8.61 -2.79 23.52
N GLN A 214 9.34 -2.27 24.51
CA GLN A 214 10.79 -2.39 24.56
C GLN A 214 11.24 -3.86 24.56
N ASP A 215 10.58 -4.73 25.31
CA ASP A 215 10.88 -6.17 25.33
C ASP A 215 10.57 -6.87 24.00
N ILE A 216 9.44 -6.50 23.37
CA ILE A 216 9.09 -6.98 22.01
C ILE A 216 10.15 -6.56 21.00
N PHE A 217 10.49 -5.27 20.94
CA PHE A 217 11.46 -4.76 19.97
C PHE A 217 12.89 -5.25 20.27
N GLN A 218 13.26 -5.43 21.55
CA GLN A 218 14.53 -6.04 21.94
C GLN A 218 14.64 -7.49 21.42
N THR A 219 13.55 -8.25 21.46
CA THR A 219 13.49 -9.60 20.90
C THR A 219 13.71 -9.56 19.37
N LEU A 220 13.00 -8.68 18.68
CA LEU A 220 13.07 -8.53 17.21
C LEU A 220 14.42 -7.98 16.71
N LYS A 221 15.13 -7.20 17.54
CA LYS A 221 16.46 -6.64 17.23
C LYS A 221 17.51 -7.70 16.85
N THR A 222 17.30 -8.96 17.25
CA THR A 222 18.17 -10.09 16.90
C THR A 222 18.13 -10.48 15.42
N ASN A 223 17.20 -9.94 14.63
CA ASN A 223 16.91 -10.33 13.24
C ASN A 223 16.54 -11.81 13.06
N LYS A 224 16.22 -12.52 14.15
CA LYS A 224 15.64 -13.86 14.11
C LYS A 224 14.13 -13.76 13.89
N LYS A 225 13.56 -14.82 13.33
CA LYS A 225 12.10 -14.98 13.26
C LYS A 225 11.60 -15.61 14.56
N PHE A 226 10.51 -15.09 15.09
CA PHE A 226 9.80 -15.65 16.24
C PHE A 226 8.31 -15.80 15.93
N PRO A 227 7.63 -16.82 16.47
CA PRO A 227 6.18 -16.92 16.39
C PRO A 227 5.51 -15.69 17.04
N MET A 228 4.42 -15.18 16.47
CA MET A 228 3.66 -14.06 17.06
C MET A 228 3.27 -14.32 18.51
N GLY A 229 2.88 -15.56 18.84
CA GLY A 229 2.53 -15.95 20.20
C GLY A 229 3.70 -15.90 21.19
N TYR A 230 4.94 -16.10 20.71
CA TYR A 230 6.14 -15.89 21.52
C TYR A 230 6.35 -14.39 21.75
N ILE A 231 6.28 -13.60 20.67
CA ILE A 231 6.44 -12.14 20.74
C ILE A 231 5.42 -11.53 21.70
N SER A 232 4.15 -11.96 21.65
CA SER A 232 3.11 -11.46 22.56
C SER A 232 3.32 -11.85 24.02
N ARG A 233 4.23 -12.77 24.35
CA ARG A 233 4.54 -13.09 25.75
C ARG A 233 5.76 -12.34 26.28
N MET A 234 6.66 -11.89 25.39
CA MET A 234 7.88 -11.19 25.77
C MET A 234 7.59 -9.85 26.43
N GLY A 235 7.88 -9.74 27.73
CA GLY A 235 7.64 -8.51 28.49
C GLY A 235 6.19 -8.24 28.83
N LYS A 236 5.30 -9.23 28.65
CA LYS A 236 3.88 -9.07 28.94
C LYS A 236 3.70 -8.78 30.43
N ASN A 237 3.20 -7.60 30.74
CA ASN A 237 3.03 -7.10 32.11
C ASN A 237 1.56 -6.85 32.48
N ASN A 238 0.64 -7.24 31.59
CA ASN A 238 -0.79 -7.10 31.78
C ASN A 238 -1.51 -8.22 31.02
N TRP A 239 -2.21 -9.10 31.76
CA TRP A 239 -2.96 -10.23 31.21
C TRP A 239 -4.10 -9.82 30.27
N TYR A 240 -4.54 -8.56 30.28
CA TYR A 240 -5.59 -8.09 29.36
C TYR A 240 -5.09 -7.90 27.93
N TYR A 241 -3.79 -7.95 27.68
CA TYR A 241 -3.25 -7.99 26.31
C TYR A 241 -3.51 -9.35 25.68
N VAL A 242 -4.27 -9.37 24.58
CA VAL A 242 -4.61 -10.59 23.85
C VAL A 242 -4.10 -10.48 22.43
N LEU A 243 -3.40 -11.51 21.96
CA LEU A 243 -3.03 -11.65 20.56
C LEU A 243 -4.23 -12.12 19.77
N PHE A 244 -4.71 -11.29 18.86
CA PHE A 244 -5.56 -11.75 17.76
C PHE A 244 -4.70 -12.26 16.62
N GLY A 245 -4.96 -13.49 16.18
CA GLY A 245 -4.30 -14.16 15.06
C GLY A 245 -3.75 -15.54 15.38
N ASP A 246 -3.15 -16.17 14.38
CA ASP A 246 -2.47 -17.44 14.52
C ASP A 246 -1.11 -17.25 15.23
N PRO A 247 -0.93 -17.80 16.45
CA PRO A 247 0.28 -17.60 17.24
C PRO A 247 1.55 -18.19 16.63
N SER A 248 1.43 -19.07 15.63
CA SER A 248 2.54 -19.74 14.96
C SER A 248 3.16 -18.92 13.84
N VAL A 249 2.47 -17.88 13.35
CA VAL A 249 2.95 -17.01 12.28
C VAL A 249 4.28 -16.37 12.68
N MET A 250 5.28 -16.54 11.81
CA MET A 250 6.64 -16.08 12.08
C MET A 250 6.84 -14.59 11.70
N ILE A 251 7.27 -13.79 12.67
CA ILE A 251 7.63 -12.38 12.50
C ILE A 251 9.11 -12.18 12.77
N GLY A 252 9.75 -11.34 11.96
CA GLY A 252 11.08 -10.82 12.25
C GLY A 252 11.61 -9.95 11.11
N TYR A 253 12.69 -9.22 11.39
CA TYR A 253 13.37 -8.46 10.35
C TYR A 253 14.32 -9.34 9.52
N PRO A 254 14.50 -9.03 8.23
CA PRO A 254 15.51 -9.69 7.41
C PRO A 254 16.90 -9.68 8.05
N THR A 255 17.62 -10.80 7.96
CA THR A 255 18.97 -10.94 8.51
C THR A 255 19.95 -10.01 7.81
N ILE A 256 20.91 -9.46 8.54
CA ILE A 256 21.92 -8.58 7.96
C ILE A 256 22.98 -9.42 7.24
N ASP A 257 23.30 -9.01 6.01
CA ASP A 257 24.39 -9.55 5.22
C ASP A 257 25.18 -8.38 4.60
N ASN A 258 26.39 -8.12 5.10
CA ASN A 258 27.19 -6.96 4.69
C ASN A 258 27.95 -7.15 3.38
N ASN A 259 27.57 -8.14 2.57
CA ASN A 259 28.25 -8.46 1.31
C ASN A 259 27.81 -7.60 0.12
N LEU A 260 27.06 -6.53 0.32
CA LEU A 260 26.78 -5.56 -0.74
C LEU A 260 28.02 -4.69 -0.98
N GLN A 261 28.65 -4.87 -2.14
CA GLN A 261 29.74 -4.02 -2.58
C GLN A 261 29.16 -2.75 -3.19
N PHE A 262 29.47 -1.60 -2.61
CA PHE A 262 29.09 -0.29 -3.12
C PHE A 262 30.22 0.71 -2.81
N PRO A 263 30.45 1.73 -3.66
CA PRO A 263 31.39 2.81 -3.35
C PRO A 263 31.10 3.48 -2.00
N ASP A 264 32.14 3.90 -1.28
CA ASP A 264 31.99 4.62 0.00
C ASP A 264 31.52 6.07 -0.17
N THR A 265 31.58 6.59 -1.40
CA THR A 265 31.10 7.94 -1.76
C THR A 265 30.28 7.88 -3.04
N ALA A 266 29.13 8.54 -3.04
CA ALA A 266 28.30 8.77 -4.21
C ALA A 266 28.10 10.27 -4.40
N PHE A 267 28.44 10.80 -5.57
CA PHE A 267 28.30 12.21 -5.90
C PHE A 267 26.91 12.50 -6.48
N VAL A 268 26.30 13.60 -6.04
CA VAL A 268 25.04 14.09 -6.60
C VAL A 268 25.16 14.30 -8.11
N GLY A 269 24.09 14.01 -8.85
CA GLY A 269 24.11 14.07 -10.31
C GLY A 269 24.64 12.80 -11.01
N GLY A 270 25.25 11.87 -10.26
CA GLY A 270 25.93 10.70 -10.82
C GLY A 270 25.14 9.39 -10.77
N ILE A 271 25.53 8.45 -11.62
CA ILE A 271 25.05 7.06 -11.61
C ILE A 271 26.09 6.17 -10.91
N TYR A 272 25.64 5.38 -9.94
CA TYR A 272 26.51 4.48 -9.16
C TYR A 272 26.05 3.04 -9.28
N LYS A 273 27.02 2.13 -9.28
CA LYS A 273 26.81 0.69 -9.37
C LYS A 273 27.27 0.00 -8.09
N GLY A 274 26.41 -0.86 -7.55
CA GLY A 274 26.71 -1.85 -6.53
C GLY A 274 26.69 -3.29 -7.08
N SER A 275 27.30 -4.21 -6.34
CA SER A 275 27.26 -5.65 -6.63
C SER A 275 26.78 -6.45 -5.42
N PHE A 276 25.84 -7.36 -5.65
CA PHE A 276 25.29 -8.30 -4.66
C PHE A 276 26.09 -9.60 -4.54
N LEU A 277 27.21 -9.74 -5.26
CA LEU A 277 28.06 -10.93 -5.42
C LEU A 277 27.42 -12.12 -6.15
N GLU A 278 26.09 -12.26 -6.11
CA GLU A 278 25.34 -13.30 -6.80
C GLU A 278 24.19 -12.68 -7.60
N SER A 279 23.87 -13.28 -8.76
CA SER A 279 22.67 -12.90 -9.52
C SER A 279 21.43 -13.56 -8.94
N ARG A 280 20.52 -12.74 -8.41
CA ARG A 280 19.21 -13.16 -7.86
C ARG A 280 18.16 -12.08 -8.13
N SER A 281 16.92 -12.37 -7.76
CA SER A 281 15.82 -11.40 -7.70
C SER A 281 15.80 -10.69 -6.35
N TYR A 282 16.45 -9.53 -6.26
CA TYR A 282 16.47 -8.70 -5.06
C TYR A 282 15.33 -7.68 -5.07
N SER A 283 14.71 -7.42 -3.92
CA SER A 283 13.96 -6.17 -3.70
C SER A 283 14.95 -5.14 -3.17
N ALA A 284 15.37 -4.20 -4.03
CA ALA A 284 16.38 -3.20 -3.71
C ALA A 284 15.74 -1.89 -3.28
N SER A 285 16.37 -1.20 -2.34
CA SER A 285 16.00 0.16 -1.95
C SER A 285 17.22 0.97 -1.53
N VAL A 286 17.16 2.27 -1.76
CA VAL A 286 18.16 3.25 -1.29
C VAL A 286 17.43 4.27 -0.45
N SER A 287 17.99 4.65 0.69
CA SER A 287 17.43 5.69 1.55
C SER A 287 18.50 6.61 2.12
N LEU A 288 18.10 7.79 2.55
CA LEU A 288 18.90 8.57 3.49
C LEU A 288 18.88 7.90 4.88
N ILE A 289 20.01 7.97 5.59
CA ILE A 289 20.05 7.66 7.04
C ILE A 289 19.22 8.71 7.76
N PRO A 290 18.30 8.39 8.68
CA PRO A 290 17.62 9.41 9.46
C PRO A 290 18.56 10.33 10.25
N THR A 291 18.29 11.64 10.27
CA THR A 291 18.87 12.58 11.23
C THR A 291 17.90 12.96 12.32
N GLU A 292 18.45 13.42 13.45
CA GLU A 292 17.66 14.02 14.50
C GLU A 292 17.28 15.46 14.16
N TYR A 293 16.07 15.86 14.53
CA TYR A 293 15.60 17.24 14.47
C TYR A 293 14.84 17.59 15.75
N PRO A 294 14.88 18.87 16.18
CA PRO A 294 14.19 19.31 17.38
C PRO A 294 12.69 19.45 17.14
N VAL A 295 11.89 18.97 18.09
CA VAL A 295 10.45 19.17 18.19
C VAL A 295 10.14 19.83 19.52
N ALA A 296 9.39 20.93 19.47
CA ALA A 296 8.91 21.64 20.65
C ALA A 296 7.51 21.14 21.06
N ASP A 297 7.38 20.69 22.29
CA ASP A 297 6.10 20.44 22.94
C ASP A 297 5.70 21.66 23.78
N ASN A 298 4.81 22.47 23.21
CA ASN A 298 4.29 23.67 23.86
C ASN A 298 3.15 23.38 24.85
N THR A 299 2.70 22.11 24.95
CA THR A 299 1.73 21.68 25.97
C THR A 299 2.38 21.45 27.33
N CYS A 300 3.71 21.34 27.37
CA CYS A 300 4.51 21.29 28.58
C CYS A 300 4.57 22.65 29.30
N PHE A 301 4.65 22.62 30.64
CA PHE A 301 4.96 23.81 31.44
C PHE A 301 6.16 23.56 32.37
N PRO A 302 7.35 24.11 32.08
CA PRO A 302 7.69 24.94 30.90
C PRO A 302 7.70 24.14 29.60
N PRO A 303 7.57 24.78 28.41
CA PRO A 303 7.71 24.12 27.12
C PRO A 303 9.01 23.30 27.04
N GLN A 304 8.94 22.13 26.43
CA GLN A 304 10.10 21.24 26.30
C GLN A 304 10.45 21.03 24.83
N THR A 305 11.74 20.86 24.55
CA THR A 305 12.24 20.52 23.22
C THR A 305 12.95 19.18 23.27
N PHE A 306 12.60 18.29 22.35
CA PHE A 306 13.19 16.96 22.24
C PHE A 306 13.69 16.70 20.83
N ASN A 307 14.77 15.94 20.70
CA ASN A 307 15.29 15.54 19.39
C ASN A 307 14.71 14.18 18.97
N ILE A 308 13.99 14.17 17.86
CA ILE A 308 13.42 12.94 17.28
C ILE A 308 14.09 12.60 15.95
N LEU A 309 14.20 11.31 15.65
CA LEU A 309 14.65 10.85 14.35
C LEU A 309 13.56 11.06 13.31
N GLU A 310 13.95 11.56 12.14
CA GLU A 310 13.08 11.60 10.96
C GLU A 310 12.80 10.18 10.41
N PRO A 311 11.82 10.01 9.52
CA PRO A 311 11.61 8.74 8.85
C PRO A 311 12.69 8.51 7.81
N HIS A 312 12.88 7.26 7.42
CA HIS A 312 13.75 6.93 6.29
C HIS A 312 13.14 7.48 4.99
N LYS A 313 13.86 8.38 4.32
CA LYS A 313 13.50 8.90 3.00
C LYS A 313 14.06 8.00 1.92
N ILE A 314 13.19 7.22 1.27
CA ILE A 314 13.56 6.30 0.18
C ILE A 314 13.81 7.13 -1.08
N LEU A 315 14.91 6.90 -1.77
CA LEU A 315 15.28 7.61 -3.00
C LEU A 315 15.15 6.72 -4.24
N TYR A 316 15.23 5.41 -4.04
CA TYR A 316 15.14 4.41 -5.10
C TYR A 316 14.50 3.15 -4.52
N ARG A 317 13.63 2.51 -5.30
CA ARG A 317 13.07 1.18 -5.00
C ARG A 317 12.83 0.44 -6.30
N ALA A 318 13.28 -0.81 -6.39
CA ALA A 318 13.07 -1.66 -7.56
C ALA A 318 13.20 -3.15 -7.24
N PHE A 319 12.67 -4.00 -8.12
CA PHE A 319 13.14 -5.37 -8.21
C PHE A 319 14.36 -5.43 -9.12
N VAL A 320 15.43 -6.10 -8.71
CA VAL A 320 16.66 -6.25 -9.48
C VAL A 320 16.85 -7.72 -9.78
N ASN A 321 16.92 -8.07 -11.06
CA ASN A 321 17.18 -9.43 -11.55
C ASN A 321 18.60 -9.48 -12.12
N SER A 322 19.57 -9.20 -11.27
CA SER A 322 20.98 -9.05 -11.62
C SER A 322 21.83 -9.23 -10.36
N ASP A 323 23.12 -9.47 -10.57
CA ASP A 323 24.16 -9.37 -9.54
C ASP A 323 24.53 -7.91 -9.23
N SER A 324 23.95 -6.94 -9.94
CA SER A 324 24.28 -5.53 -9.78
C SER A 324 23.08 -4.63 -9.63
N LEU A 325 23.21 -3.65 -8.74
CA LEU A 325 22.28 -2.55 -8.58
C LEU A 325 22.88 -1.32 -9.25
N LYS A 326 22.09 -0.58 -10.02
CA LYS A 326 22.45 0.78 -10.41
C LYS A 326 21.47 1.73 -9.73
N LEU A 327 21.92 2.94 -9.41
CA LEU A 327 21.03 4.01 -8.98
C LEU A 327 21.56 5.37 -9.42
N TYR A 328 20.61 6.27 -9.66
CA TYR A 328 20.85 7.68 -9.89
C TYR A 328 20.82 8.43 -8.55
N ILE A 329 21.75 9.36 -8.31
CA ILE A 329 21.80 10.18 -7.10
C ILE A 329 21.20 11.56 -7.41
N PRO A 330 20.03 11.91 -6.81
CA PRO A 330 19.42 13.22 -7.03
C PRO A 330 20.38 14.39 -6.81
N LYS A 331 20.25 15.42 -7.65
CA LYS A 331 21.20 16.54 -7.68
C LYS A 331 21.16 17.42 -6.42
N ASP A 332 20.05 17.38 -5.70
CA ASP A 332 19.70 18.26 -4.58
C ASP A 332 19.87 17.61 -3.21
N LEU A 333 20.48 16.42 -3.13
CA LEU A 333 20.74 15.79 -1.84
C LEU A 333 21.76 16.59 -1.03
N ASP A 334 21.47 16.77 0.26
CA ASP A 334 22.38 17.43 1.19
C ASP A 334 23.65 16.56 1.41
N PRO A 335 24.85 17.09 1.12
CA PRO A 335 26.11 16.37 1.25
C PRO A 335 26.47 15.99 2.70
N ASN A 336 25.81 16.58 3.71
CA ASN A 336 25.99 16.20 5.11
C ASN A 336 25.19 14.94 5.49
N ARG A 337 24.30 14.50 4.61
CA ARG A 337 23.52 13.27 4.78
C ARG A 337 24.35 12.08 4.29
N ARG A 338 23.87 10.89 4.61
CA ARG A 338 24.49 9.62 4.19
C ARG A 338 23.43 8.70 3.62
N LEU A 339 23.85 7.81 2.72
CA LEU A 339 22.98 6.84 2.09
C LEU A 339 23.12 5.46 2.73
N GLN A 340 22.02 4.72 2.65
CA GLN A 340 21.92 3.31 2.95
C GLN A 340 21.36 2.58 1.74
N VAL A 341 21.95 1.45 1.40
CA VAL A 341 21.51 0.59 0.31
C VAL A 341 21.17 -0.79 0.86
N ARG A 342 19.99 -1.28 0.49
CA ARG A 342 19.46 -2.58 0.89
C ARG A 342 19.11 -3.38 -0.36
N GLY A 343 19.46 -4.65 -0.39
CA GLY A 343 18.97 -5.64 -1.35
C GLY A 343 18.44 -6.85 -0.61
N ILE A 344 17.13 -7.00 -0.56
CA ILE A 344 16.50 -8.09 0.17
C ILE A 344 16.30 -9.26 -0.79
N TYR A 345 16.70 -10.47 -0.38
CA TYR A 345 16.44 -11.73 -1.08
C TYR A 345 16.26 -12.85 -0.05
N ASN A 346 15.19 -13.64 -0.19
CA ASN A 346 14.89 -14.76 0.70
C ASN A 346 15.11 -14.45 2.19
N TYR A 347 14.61 -13.29 2.64
CA TYR A 347 14.73 -12.82 4.02
C TYR A 347 16.17 -12.47 4.49
N ALA A 348 17.18 -12.52 3.63
CA ALA A 348 18.48 -11.88 3.84
C ALA A 348 18.46 -10.45 3.29
N ASN A 349 19.12 -9.52 3.98
CA ASN A 349 19.28 -8.12 3.58
C ASN A 349 20.75 -7.83 3.30
N LYS A 350 21.09 -7.81 2.01
CA LYS A 350 22.38 -7.32 1.50
C LYS A 350 22.46 -5.83 1.77
N PHE A 351 23.26 -5.43 2.76
CA PHE A 351 23.20 -4.09 3.33
C PHE A 351 24.55 -3.38 3.24
N LYS A 352 24.51 -2.11 2.83
CA LYS A 352 25.62 -1.17 2.93
C LYS A 352 25.10 0.11 3.54
N ASP A 353 25.78 0.59 4.57
CA ASP A 353 25.43 1.80 5.33
C ASP A 353 26.51 2.87 5.14
N SER A 354 26.15 4.11 5.49
CA SER A 354 27.06 5.23 5.69
C SER A 354 27.87 5.63 4.46
N ILE A 355 27.29 5.48 3.27
CA ILE A 355 27.87 5.99 2.02
C ILE A 355 27.78 7.52 2.06
N MET A 356 28.92 8.19 1.86
CA MET A 356 29.01 9.65 1.85
C MET A 356 28.39 10.24 0.58
N ILE A 357 27.70 11.37 0.73
CA ILE A 357 27.18 12.12 -0.41
C ILE A 357 28.20 13.20 -0.76
N GLY A 358 28.80 13.09 -1.94
CA GLY A 358 29.77 14.05 -2.45
C GLY A 358 29.14 15.08 -3.39
N PHE A 359 29.84 16.19 -3.59
CA PHE A 359 29.50 17.18 -4.62
C PHE A 359 30.62 17.32 -5.64
N LYS A 360 30.28 17.27 -6.93
CA LYS A 360 31.19 17.50 -8.07
C LYS A 360 30.44 18.27 -9.15
N SER A 361 30.84 19.51 -9.40
CA SER A 361 30.19 20.40 -10.36
C SER A 361 30.19 19.86 -11.79
N GLU A 362 31.22 19.09 -12.16
CA GLU A 362 31.39 18.52 -13.50
C GLU A 362 30.40 17.37 -13.82
N LEU A 363 29.75 16.79 -12.81
CA LEU A 363 28.80 15.68 -12.97
C LEU A 363 27.34 16.13 -13.07
N ILE A 364 27.07 17.43 -12.99
CA ILE A 364 25.71 17.96 -13.05
C ILE A 364 25.41 18.29 -14.52
N GLU A 365 24.88 17.30 -15.23
CA GLU A 365 24.28 17.53 -16.55
C GLU A 365 23.14 18.57 -16.46
N VAL A 366 22.82 19.22 -17.58
CA VAL A 366 21.70 20.17 -17.62
C VAL A 366 20.48 19.44 -18.15
N ASP A 367 19.58 19.08 -17.24
CA ASP A 367 18.23 18.61 -17.58
C ASP A 367 17.19 19.70 -17.29
N THR A 368 16.31 19.93 -18.26
CA THR A 368 15.21 20.90 -18.17
C THR A 368 13.86 20.30 -18.54
N ILE A 369 13.79 19.00 -18.84
CA ILE A 369 12.57 18.32 -19.29
C ILE A 369 12.03 17.51 -18.12
N GLY A 370 10.74 17.68 -17.80
CA GLY A 370 10.09 16.89 -16.75
C GLY A 370 9.72 15.47 -17.21
N PRO A 371 9.37 14.59 -16.26
CA PRO A 371 9.08 13.19 -16.56
C PRO A 371 7.87 13.00 -17.48
N SER A 372 7.89 11.96 -18.30
CA SER A 372 6.72 11.52 -19.06
C SER A 372 5.75 10.75 -18.16
N LEU A 373 4.47 11.13 -18.13
CA LEU A 373 3.44 10.54 -17.27
C LEU A 373 2.33 9.84 -18.07
N LYS A 374 1.89 8.68 -17.58
CA LYS A 374 0.78 7.91 -18.15
C LYS A 374 -0.10 7.31 -17.06
N LEU A 375 -1.42 7.35 -17.28
CA LEU A 375 -2.38 6.59 -16.48
C LEU A 375 -2.65 5.29 -17.21
N LEU A 376 -2.40 4.14 -16.57
CA LEU A 376 -2.58 2.84 -17.18
C LEU A 376 -3.72 2.05 -16.50
N TYR A 377 -4.44 1.28 -17.31
CA TYR A 377 -5.41 0.27 -16.87
C TYR A 377 -5.05 -1.07 -17.52
N TYR A 378 -4.70 -2.08 -16.70
CA TYR A 378 -4.16 -3.37 -17.17
C TYR A 378 -3.08 -3.21 -18.27
N SER A 379 -2.11 -2.31 -18.03
CA SER A 379 -0.98 -1.97 -18.93
C SER A 379 -1.29 -1.09 -20.14
N ASN A 380 -2.56 -0.77 -20.43
CA ASN A 380 -2.91 0.13 -21.53
C ASN A 380 -3.06 1.57 -21.04
N GLU A 381 -2.56 2.54 -21.81
CA GLU A 381 -2.78 3.95 -21.50
C GLU A 381 -4.26 4.30 -21.64
N VAL A 382 -4.79 4.96 -20.60
CA VAL A 382 -6.17 5.42 -20.55
C VAL A 382 -6.34 6.58 -21.52
N SER A 383 -7.42 6.56 -22.29
CA SER A 383 -7.81 7.69 -23.14
C SER A 383 -8.74 8.63 -22.39
N ASP A 384 -8.68 9.92 -22.71
CA ASP A 384 -9.68 10.87 -22.24
C ASP A 384 -11.10 10.42 -22.60
N SER A 385 -12.06 10.79 -21.75
CA SER A 385 -13.47 10.41 -21.89
C SER A 385 -13.77 8.92 -21.73
N SER A 386 -12.80 8.12 -21.29
CA SER A 386 -13.01 6.71 -20.97
C SER A 386 -13.98 6.54 -19.79
N LYS A 387 -14.85 5.53 -19.90
CA LYS A 387 -15.81 5.16 -18.87
C LYS A 387 -15.26 4.00 -18.05
N PHE A 388 -15.38 4.05 -16.74
CA PHE A 388 -14.95 3.02 -15.81
C PHE A 388 -16.10 2.67 -14.87
N MET A 389 -15.98 1.51 -14.24
CA MET A 389 -16.76 1.16 -13.07
C MET A 389 -16.35 2.02 -11.85
N PRO A 390 -17.18 2.14 -10.80
CA PRO A 390 -16.94 3.06 -9.70
C PRO A 390 -15.70 2.69 -8.89
N LYS A 391 -15.42 1.39 -8.78
CA LYS A 391 -14.22 0.85 -8.15
C LYS A 391 -13.26 0.36 -9.22
N VAL A 392 -12.10 0.98 -9.30
CA VAL A 392 -11.10 0.64 -10.31
C VAL A 392 -9.69 0.79 -9.75
N LYS A 393 -8.81 -0.11 -10.19
CA LYS A 393 -7.38 -0.03 -9.94
C LYS A 393 -6.68 0.53 -11.16
N PHE A 394 -5.90 1.57 -10.96
CA PHE A 394 -5.04 2.18 -11.97
C PHE A 394 -3.57 2.06 -11.61
N THR A 395 -2.72 2.33 -12.59
CA THR A 395 -1.27 2.45 -12.42
C THR A 395 -0.82 3.80 -12.94
N LEU A 396 -0.17 4.60 -12.10
CA LEU A 396 0.61 5.75 -12.56
C LEU A 396 1.95 5.20 -13.07
N TRP A 397 2.25 5.45 -14.33
CA TRP A 397 3.54 5.15 -14.94
C TRP A 397 4.29 6.45 -15.20
N ALA A 398 5.58 6.47 -14.89
CA ALA A 398 6.44 7.62 -15.10
C ALA A 398 7.80 7.19 -15.67
N SER A 399 8.35 7.99 -16.58
CA SER A 399 9.69 7.77 -17.12
C SER A 399 10.44 9.06 -17.38
N ASP A 400 11.71 9.06 -17.04
CA ASP A 400 12.64 10.18 -17.22
C ASP A 400 14.07 9.66 -17.45
N GLU A 401 14.91 10.37 -18.20
CA GLU A 401 16.31 9.97 -18.47
C GLU A 401 17.17 9.90 -17.20
N HIS A 402 16.90 10.78 -16.24
CA HIS A 402 17.62 10.86 -14.96
C HIS A 402 16.82 10.23 -13.80
N GLY A 403 15.68 9.62 -14.12
CA GLY A 403 14.83 8.92 -13.17
C GLY A 403 13.88 9.84 -12.41
N ILE A 404 12.98 9.20 -11.67
CA ILE A 404 11.92 9.82 -10.88
C ILE A 404 12.40 10.07 -9.45
N TYR A 405 12.11 11.25 -8.92
CA TYR A 405 12.43 11.62 -7.55
C TYR A 405 11.47 10.97 -6.56
N LEU A 406 12.00 10.26 -5.57
CA LEU A 406 11.20 9.50 -4.60
C LEU A 406 11.35 9.98 -3.15
N SER A 407 12.06 11.08 -2.86
CA SER A 407 12.21 11.55 -1.48
C SER A 407 10.91 12.20 -0.98
N PRO A 408 10.23 11.63 0.04
CA PRO A 408 8.90 12.09 0.43
C PRO A 408 8.88 13.48 1.08
N GLY A 409 7.75 14.19 0.95
CA GLY A 409 7.45 15.42 1.70
C GLY A 409 7.87 16.72 1.02
N TYR A 410 8.45 16.66 -0.18
CA TYR A 410 8.74 17.85 -0.98
C TYR A 410 8.31 17.70 -2.44
N ARG A 411 8.72 16.61 -3.09
CA ARG A 411 8.44 16.31 -4.49
C ARG A 411 7.90 14.89 -4.62
N ASP A 412 6.68 14.72 -4.19
CA ASP A 412 6.01 13.41 -4.18
C ASP A 412 5.53 13.01 -5.59
N VAL A 413 5.43 11.70 -5.81
CA VAL A 413 4.65 11.13 -6.93
C VAL A 413 3.21 11.07 -6.47
N GLU A 414 2.30 11.77 -7.13
CA GLU A 414 0.95 12.02 -6.62
C GLU A 414 -0.12 11.91 -7.70
N VAL A 415 -1.34 11.59 -7.24
CA VAL A 415 -2.56 11.66 -8.03
C VAL A 415 -3.54 12.57 -7.31
N TYR A 416 -4.02 13.60 -8.01
CA TYR A 416 -5.09 14.46 -7.55
C TYR A 416 -6.43 14.03 -8.16
N ILE A 417 -7.47 14.04 -7.36
CA ILE A 417 -8.86 13.80 -7.77
C ILE A 417 -9.62 15.11 -7.60
N ASP A 418 -10.19 15.61 -8.69
CA ASP A 418 -10.96 16.87 -8.75
C ASP A 418 -10.24 18.06 -8.10
N ASP A 419 -8.90 18.08 -8.24
CA ASP A 419 -7.98 19.08 -7.67
C ASP A 419 -8.09 19.25 -6.13
N ARG A 420 -8.66 18.27 -5.41
CA ARG A 420 -8.89 18.32 -3.96
C ARG A 420 -8.22 17.18 -3.20
N GLU A 421 -8.60 15.94 -3.52
CA GLU A 421 -8.08 14.78 -2.81
C GLU A 421 -6.73 14.38 -3.42
N VAL A 422 -5.76 14.04 -2.56
CA VAL A 422 -4.42 13.66 -2.98
C VAL A 422 -4.10 12.26 -2.51
N ILE A 423 -3.75 11.39 -3.46
CA ILE A 423 -3.18 10.08 -3.19
C ILE A 423 -1.67 10.18 -3.40
N LYS A 424 -0.91 10.10 -2.30
CA LYS A 424 0.55 10.04 -2.34
C LYS A 424 1.01 8.63 -2.72
N LEU A 425 1.78 8.53 -3.79
CA LEU A 425 2.26 7.28 -4.38
C LEU A 425 3.77 7.10 -4.27
N THR A 426 4.52 8.09 -3.78
CA THR A 426 5.98 8.02 -3.60
C THR A 426 6.44 6.72 -2.90
N ASP A 427 5.77 6.34 -1.80
CA ASP A 427 6.08 5.13 -1.05
C ASP A 427 5.63 3.82 -1.73
N ARG A 428 4.81 3.89 -2.77
CA ARG A 428 4.36 2.76 -3.59
C ARG A 428 5.12 2.68 -4.92
N PHE A 429 5.74 3.77 -5.35
CA PHE A 429 6.49 3.81 -6.59
C PHE A 429 7.68 2.86 -6.53
N SER A 430 7.84 2.12 -7.61
CA SER A 430 8.95 1.22 -7.83
C SER A 430 9.38 1.34 -9.29
N TYR A 431 10.69 1.42 -9.51
CA TYR A 431 11.26 1.27 -10.83
C TYR A 431 10.99 -0.14 -11.36
N GLU A 432 10.84 -0.21 -12.67
CA GLU A 432 10.77 -1.47 -13.41
C GLU A 432 12.06 -2.28 -13.22
N PRO A 433 12.03 -3.61 -13.40
CA PRO A 433 13.19 -4.43 -13.15
C PRO A 433 14.43 -3.98 -13.92
N ASN A 434 15.52 -3.73 -13.20
CA ASN A 434 16.80 -3.23 -13.73
C ASN A 434 16.74 -1.84 -14.40
N SER A 435 15.63 -1.10 -14.25
CA SER A 435 15.47 0.26 -14.78
C SER A 435 15.98 1.33 -13.80
N LEU A 436 16.47 2.42 -14.36
CA LEU A 436 16.83 3.67 -13.67
C LEU A 436 15.92 4.83 -14.03
N THR A 437 15.14 4.66 -15.09
CA THR A 437 14.45 5.73 -15.78
C THR A 437 12.95 5.59 -15.64
N THR A 438 12.46 4.35 -15.59
CA THR A 438 11.05 4.02 -15.72
C THR A 438 10.55 3.28 -14.48
N GLY A 439 9.38 3.67 -13.99
CA GLY A 439 8.73 3.01 -12.88
C GLY A 439 7.23 3.27 -12.85
N SER A 440 6.59 2.68 -11.85
CA SER A 440 5.15 2.83 -11.67
C SER A 440 4.70 2.66 -10.23
N ALA A 441 3.48 3.12 -9.96
CA ALA A 441 2.79 2.94 -8.69
C ALA A 441 1.30 2.64 -8.94
N ASP A 442 0.80 1.60 -8.31
CA ASP A 442 -0.62 1.23 -8.35
C ASP A 442 -1.43 2.00 -7.30
N PHE A 443 -2.68 2.33 -7.65
CA PHE A 443 -3.64 2.95 -6.75
C PHE A 443 -5.08 2.58 -7.11
N ASP A 444 -5.95 2.57 -6.10
CA ASP A 444 -7.38 2.32 -6.28
C ASP A 444 -8.16 3.63 -6.18
N LEU A 445 -9.22 3.74 -6.96
CA LEU A 445 -10.23 4.79 -6.85
C LEU A 445 -11.60 4.16 -6.55
N ASP A 446 -12.38 4.81 -5.69
CA ASP A 446 -13.74 4.39 -5.34
C ASP A 446 -14.71 5.57 -5.42
N PHE A 447 -15.42 5.65 -6.54
CA PHE A 447 -16.47 6.63 -6.82
C PHE A 447 -17.87 6.08 -6.59
N SER A 448 -18.04 5.03 -5.77
CA SER A 448 -19.36 4.42 -5.53
C SER A 448 -20.39 5.41 -4.98
N ASN A 449 -19.93 6.40 -4.19
CA ASN A 449 -20.76 7.43 -3.58
C ASN A 449 -20.75 8.77 -4.34
N ASN A 450 -19.97 8.88 -5.41
CA ASN A 450 -19.80 10.11 -6.17
C ASN A 450 -19.53 9.75 -7.65
N GLN A 451 -20.55 9.25 -8.33
CA GLN A 451 -20.43 8.83 -9.74
C GLN A 451 -20.49 10.04 -10.68
N GLY A 452 -19.96 9.89 -11.88
CA GLY A 452 -19.99 10.92 -12.91
C GLY A 452 -18.62 11.21 -13.50
N TRP A 453 -18.43 12.45 -13.95
CA TRP A 453 -17.19 12.91 -14.56
C TRP A 453 -16.25 13.44 -13.49
N HIS A 454 -15.01 12.95 -13.50
CA HIS A 454 -13.97 13.34 -12.56
C HIS A 454 -12.67 13.64 -13.28
N LYS A 455 -11.91 14.58 -12.74
CA LYS A 455 -10.58 14.94 -13.21
C LYS A 455 -9.54 14.19 -12.40
N ILE A 456 -8.70 13.41 -13.08
CA ILE A 456 -7.57 12.69 -12.50
C ILE A 456 -6.28 13.34 -13.00
N THR A 457 -5.49 13.92 -12.09
CA THR A 457 -4.27 14.64 -12.42
C THR A 457 -3.06 13.89 -11.86
N LEU A 458 -2.16 13.44 -12.73
CA LEU A 458 -0.89 12.81 -12.35
C LEU A 458 0.19 13.86 -12.17
N ARG A 459 1.05 13.72 -11.16
CA ARG A 459 2.19 14.62 -10.93
C ARG A 459 3.42 13.84 -10.50
N ALA A 460 4.58 14.21 -11.04
CA ALA A 460 5.87 13.73 -10.57
C ALA A 460 6.98 14.73 -10.90
N PHE A 461 8.12 14.54 -10.24
CA PHE A 461 9.36 15.24 -10.52
C PHE A 461 10.46 14.24 -10.90
N ASP A 462 11.38 14.67 -11.75
CA ASP A 462 12.63 13.95 -11.97
C ASP A 462 13.66 14.25 -10.86
N THR A 463 14.82 13.60 -10.93
CA THR A 463 15.94 13.80 -10.00
C THR A 463 16.70 15.12 -10.22
N TYR A 464 16.35 15.87 -11.28
CA TYR A 464 16.80 17.21 -11.62
C TYR A 464 15.78 18.31 -11.30
N ASN A 465 14.73 18.01 -10.54
CA ASN A 465 13.72 18.95 -10.10
C ASN A 465 12.79 19.49 -11.20
N ASN A 466 12.80 18.89 -12.39
CA ASN A 466 11.85 19.23 -13.44
C ASN A 466 10.50 18.57 -13.14
N PHE A 467 9.42 19.32 -13.36
CA PHE A 467 8.06 18.94 -12.99
C PHE A 467 7.23 18.61 -14.23
N SER A 468 6.41 17.57 -14.11
CA SER A 468 5.36 17.27 -15.08
C SER A 468 4.01 17.04 -14.40
N SER A 469 2.95 17.44 -15.10
CA SER A 469 1.56 17.15 -14.75
C SER A 469 0.81 16.64 -15.97
N LYS A 470 -0.11 15.70 -15.80
CA LYS A 470 -0.99 15.23 -16.88
C LYS A 470 -2.39 14.95 -16.37
N ASP A 471 -3.37 15.55 -17.03
CA ASP A 471 -4.78 15.48 -16.65
C ASP A 471 -5.50 14.44 -17.52
N TYR A 472 -6.46 13.74 -16.91
CA TYR A 472 -7.40 12.84 -17.57
C TYR A 472 -8.81 13.16 -17.11
N ILE A 473 -9.75 13.27 -18.05
CA ILE A 473 -11.18 13.43 -17.74
C ILE A 473 -11.90 12.10 -17.94
N LEU A 474 -12.27 11.46 -16.83
CA LEU A 474 -12.81 10.10 -16.81
C LEU A 474 -14.24 10.08 -16.28
N ASN A 475 -15.03 9.11 -16.74
CA ASN A 475 -16.39 8.93 -16.24
C ASN A 475 -16.50 7.63 -15.44
N PHE A 476 -17.06 7.69 -14.24
CA PHE A 476 -17.28 6.55 -13.37
C PHE A 476 -18.79 6.31 -13.25
N SER A 477 -19.25 5.16 -13.72
CA SER A 477 -20.68 4.81 -13.86
C SER A 477 -20.97 3.44 -13.26
N ASP A 478 -22.25 3.04 -13.22
CA ASP A 478 -22.76 1.79 -12.62
C ASP A 478 -21.78 0.60 -12.69
N GLY A 479 -21.67 -0.12 -11.56
CA GLY A 479 -20.75 -1.24 -11.33
C GLY A 479 -21.01 -2.50 -12.16
N ASN A 480 -21.93 -2.48 -13.11
CA ASN A 480 -22.12 -3.56 -14.06
C ASN A 480 -21.24 -3.38 -15.31
N LEU A 481 -20.75 -4.48 -15.88
CA LEU A 481 -20.12 -4.42 -17.20
C LEU A 481 -21.13 -3.91 -18.21
N ASN A 482 -20.75 -2.88 -18.96
CA ASN A 482 -21.60 -2.23 -19.93
C ASN A 482 -20.86 -2.03 -21.25
N ILE A 483 -21.52 -2.38 -22.35
CA ILE A 483 -21.08 -2.07 -23.71
C ILE A 483 -22.05 -1.03 -24.27
N SER A 484 -21.55 0.18 -24.55
CA SER A 484 -22.33 1.23 -25.20
C SER A 484 -21.92 1.39 -26.66
N ASP A 485 -22.83 1.97 -27.46
CA ASP A 485 -22.58 2.34 -28.85
C ASP A 485 -22.06 1.18 -29.71
N PHE A 486 -22.64 -0.01 -29.52
CA PHE A 486 -22.33 -1.18 -30.36
C PHE A 486 -22.84 -0.97 -31.79
N LEU A 487 -21.91 -0.65 -32.67
CA LEU A 487 -22.13 -0.29 -34.06
C LEU A 487 -21.39 -1.25 -34.99
N ILE A 488 -21.93 -1.36 -36.20
CA ILE A 488 -21.33 -2.13 -37.29
C ILE A 488 -21.07 -1.15 -38.43
N TYR A 489 -19.84 -1.12 -38.92
CA TYR A 489 -19.41 -0.22 -39.98
C TYR A 489 -18.54 -0.96 -41.01
N PRO A 490 -18.75 -0.75 -42.32
CA PRO A 490 -19.87 -0.01 -42.92
C PRO A 490 -21.19 -0.78 -42.80
N ASN A 491 -22.29 -0.05 -42.65
CA ASN A 491 -23.65 -0.60 -42.71
C ASN A 491 -24.55 0.39 -43.48
N PRO A 492 -25.04 0.06 -44.69
CA PRO A 492 -24.94 -1.25 -45.36
C PRO A 492 -23.50 -1.61 -45.77
N TYR A 493 -23.13 -2.88 -45.59
CA TYR A 493 -21.85 -3.44 -46.00
C TYR A 493 -21.86 -3.78 -47.49
N LYS A 494 -20.79 -3.39 -48.21
CA LYS A 494 -20.64 -3.67 -49.66
C LYS A 494 -19.45 -4.57 -49.96
N PHE A 495 -18.25 -4.10 -49.61
CA PHE A 495 -16.99 -4.81 -49.82
C PHE A 495 -15.94 -4.33 -48.81
N GLY A 496 -14.87 -5.12 -48.63
CA GLY A 496 -13.75 -4.79 -47.74
C GLY A 496 -13.92 -5.30 -46.31
N PRO A 497 -13.18 -4.74 -45.34
CA PRO A 497 -13.32 -5.14 -43.94
C PRO A 497 -14.61 -4.60 -43.31
N LEU A 498 -15.23 -5.44 -42.48
CA LEU A 498 -16.32 -5.05 -41.58
C LEU A 498 -15.74 -4.80 -40.18
N TYR A 499 -16.18 -3.72 -39.54
CA TYR A 499 -15.76 -3.32 -38.22
C TYR A 499 -16.95 -3.35 -37.26
N LEU A 500 -16.72 -3.90 -36.08
CA LEU A 500 -17.63 -3.80 -34.95
C LEU A 500 -16.99 -2.84 -33.95
N THR A 501 -17.65 -1.73 -33.68
CA THR A 501 -17.13 -0.70 -32.78
C THR A 501 -18.04 -0.54 -31.58
N PHE A 502 -17.47 -0.27 -30.41
CA PHE A 502 -18.21 -0.07 -29.17
C PHE A 502 -17.33 0.56 -28.10
N TYR A 503 -17.95 1.10 -27.05
CA TYR A 503 -17.27 1.48 -25.82
C TYR A 503 -17.49 0.40 -24.75
N SER A 504 -16.43 0.06 -24.02
CA SER A 504 -16.52 -0.80 -22.84
C SER A 504 -16.12 -0.03 -21.58
N ASN A 505 -16.79 -0.28 -20.47
CA ASN A 505 -16.42 0.28 -19.16
C ASN A 505 -15.47 -0.62 -18.34
N SER A 506 -15.07 -1.76 -18.89
CA SER A 506 -14.14 -2.71 -18.26
C SER A 506 -13.35 -3.51 -19.29
N GLN A 507 -12.17 -4.01 -18.90
CA GLN A 507 -11.44 -4.99 -19.72
C GLN A 507 -12.13 -6.35 -19.59
N ALA A 508 -12.33 -7.04 -20.70
CA ALA A 508 -13.00 -8.34 -20.72
C ALA A 508 -12.55 -9.17 -21.93
N ASN A 509 -12.88 -10.46 -21.92
CA ASN A 509 -12.74 -11.29 -23.10
C ASN A 509 -13.99 -11.15 -23.95
N ALA A 510 -13.84 -10.94 -25.25
CA ALA A 510 -14.95 -10.85 -26.18
C ALA A 510 -14.78 -11.81 -27.35
N GLN A 511 -15.90 -12.25 -27.90
CA GLN A 511 -15.96 -13.00 -29.15
C GLN A 511 -17.20 -12.52 -29.91
N PHE A 512 -17.06 -12.24 -31.20
CA PHE A 512 -18.22 -11.89 -32.02
C PHE A 512 -18.56 -12.98 -33.02
N LYS A 513 -19.85 -13.09 -33.28
CA LYS A 513 -20.47 -14.10 -34.12
C LYS A 513 -21.38 -13.41 -35.12
N ILE A 514 -21.34 -13.83 -36.37
CA ILE A 514 -22.24 -13.33 -37.41
C ILE A 514 -23.20 -14.46 -37.78
N TYR A 515 -24.49 -14.14 -37.76
CA TYR A 515 -25.56 -15.08 -38.11
C TYR A 515 -26.35 -14.59 -39.31
N SER A 516 -26.77 -15.53 -40.17
CA SER A 516 -27.80 -15.29 -41.18
C SER A 516 -29.16 -15.01 -40.49
N ILE A 517 -30.12 -14.45 -41.22
CA ILE A 517 -31.48 -14.26 -40.68
C ILE A 517 -32.17 -15.59 -40.31
N ASN A 518 -31.73 -16.70 -40.92
CA ASN A 518 -32.23 -18.05 -40.65
C ASN A 518 -31.57 -18.69 -39.42
N GLY A 519 -30.54 -18.05 -38.84
CA GLY A 519 -29.85 -18.52 -37.64
C GLY A 519 -28.56 -19.32 -37.90
N ASP A 520 -28.12 -19.43 -39.16
CA ASP A 520 -26.87 -20.10 -39.49
C ASP A 520 -25.66 -19.27 -39.06
N LEU A 521 -24.67 -19.90 -38.42
CA LEU A 521 -23.42 -19.24 -38.06
C LEU A 521 -22.56 -19.03 -39.31
N VAL A 522 -22.39 -17.77 -39.71
CA VAL A 522 -21.62 -17.36 -40.89
C VAL A 522 -20.15 -17.11 -40.53
N TYR A 523 -19.90 -16.55 -39.35
CA TYR A 523 -18.54 -16.25 -38.90
C TYR A 523 -18.43 -16.31 -37.38
N LEU A 524 -17.27 -16.76 -36.91
CA LEU A 524 -16.87 -16.80 -35.52
C LEU A 524 -15.48 -16.18 -35.39
N SER A 525 -15.36 -15.09 -34.64
CA SER A 525 -14.06 -14.50 -34.37
C SER A 525 -13.24 -15.36 -33.41
N PRO A 526 -11.89 -15.22 -33.40
CA PRO A 526 -11.11 -15.60 -32.24
C PRO A 526 -11.63 -14.90 -30.97
N LYS A 527 -11.35 -15.49 -29.81
CA LYS A 527 -11.50 -14.76 -28.54
C LYS A 527 -10.44 -13.67 -28.49
N LEU A 528 -10.85 -12.45 -28.14
CA LEU A 528 -10.02 -11.27 -28.11
C LEU A 528 -10.20 -10.57 -26.76
N THR A 529 -9.17 -9.88 -26.28
CA THR A 529 -9.30 -9.00 -25.12
C THR A 529 -9.80 -7.64 -25.60
N ILE A 530 -10.89 -7.16 -25.03
CA ILE A 530 -11.39 -5.80 -25.23
C ILE A 530 -10.94 -4.94 -24.06
N ASN A 531 -10.58 -3.69 -24.33
CA ASN A 531 -10.09 -2.74 -23.34
C ASN A 531 -11.18 -1.78 -22.90
N VAL A 532 -10.92 -0.99 -21.85
CA VAL A 532 -11.80 0.15 -21.52
C VAL A 532 -11.74 1.20 -22.63
N GLY A 533 -12.87 1.88 -22.84
CA GLY A 533 -12.99 2.91 -23.86
C GLY A 533 -13.37 2.31 -25.21
N PHE A 534 -12.93 2.96 -26.28
CA PHE A 534 -13.30 2.61 -27.65
C PHE A 534 -12.57 1.35 -28.12
N ASN A 535 -13.34 0.39 -28.63
CA ASN A 535 -12.85 -0.87 -29.18
C ASN A 535 -13.26 -1.01 -30.64
N VAL A 536 -12.39 -1.64 -31.44
CA VAL A 536 -12.64 -1.96 -32.83
C VAL A 536 -12.28 -3.43 -33.06
N LEU A 537 -13.26 -4.24 -33.44
CA LEU A 537 -13.05 -5.62 -33.88
C LEU A 537 -13.22 -5.68 -35.39
N LYS A 538 -12.23 -6.26 -36.08
CA LYS A 538 -12.18 -6.33 -37.54
C LYS A 538 -12.53 -7.74 -38.03
N TRP A 539 -13.36 -7.81 -39.07
CA TRP A 539 -13.58 -9.00 -39.87
C TRP A 539 -13.20 -8.74 -41.33
N ASP A 540 -12.21 -9.47 -41.85
CA ASP A 540 -11.92 -9.51 -43.28
C ASP A 540 -12.91 -10.45 -43.97
N VAL A 541 -13.93 -9.88 -44.62
CA VAL A 541 -15.07 -10.62 -45.19
C VAL A 541 -14.67 -11.22 -46.54
N ASN A 542 -14.55 -12.55 -46.59
CA ASN A 542 -14.23 -13.26 -47.84
C ASN A 542 -15.44 -13.36 -48.79
N SER A 543 -16.52 -14.00 -48.31
CA SER A 543 -17.70 -14.30 -49.13
C SER A 543 -18.96 -14.38 -48.25
N ILE A 544 -19.87 -13.43 -48.46
CA ILE A 544 -21.20 -13.38 -47.83
C ILE A 544 -22.23 -12.92 -48.88
N GLY A 545 -23.45 -13.44 -48.83
CA GLY A 545 -24.52 -13.09 -49.78
C GLY A 545 -25.24 -11.78 -49.39
N SER A 546 -25.90 -11.13 -50.34
CA SER A 546 -26.78 -9.98 -50.03
C SER A 546 -27.90 -10.41 -49.09
N GLY A 547 -28.23 -9.59 -48.10
CA GLY A 547 -29.26 -9.92 -47.13
C GLY A 547 -29.08 -9.25 -45.77
N LEU A 548 -29.96 -9.61 -44.84
CA LEU A 548 -29.94 -9.13 -43.45
C LEU A 548 -29.19 -10.13 -42.56
N TYR A 549 -28.28 -9.61 -41.74
CA TYR A 549 -27.45 -10.40 -40.82
C TYR A 549 -27.53 -9.85 -39.40
N ILE A 550 -27.22 -10.71 -38.42
CA ILE A 550 -27.14 -10.36 -37.01
C ILE A 550 -25.70 -10.55 -36.54
N ALA A 551 -25.07 -9.49 -36.05
CA ALA A 551 -23.84 -9.60 -35.27
C ALA A 551 -24.20 -9.75 -33.79
N LEU A 552 -23.62 -10.75 -33.15
CA LEU A 552 -23.69 -11.02 -31.72
C LEU A 552 -22.29 -10.85 -31.12
N LEU A 553 -22.12 -9.91 -30.21
CA LEU A 553 -20.93 -9.78 -29.38
C LEU A 553 -21.21 -10.48 -28.04
N GLU A 554 -20.41 -11.48 -27.70
CA GLU A 554 -20.41 -12.13 -26.40
C GLU A 554 -19.20 -11.62 -25.61
N VAL A 555 -19.46 -11.04 -24.44
CA VAL A 555 -18.42 -10.53 -23.54
C VAL A 555 -18.43 -11.34 -22.26
N GLU A 556 -17.28 -11.83 -21.86
CA GLU A 556 -17.05 -12.67 -20.68
C GLU A 556 -16.04 -11.97 -19.78
N ARG A 557 -16.46 -11.69 -18.55
CA ARG A 557 -15.60 -11.17 -17.49
C ARG A 557 -15.78 -12.04 -16.25
N GLU A 558 -14.69 -12.62 -15.78
CA GLU A 558 -14.69 -13.57 -14.67
C GLU A 558 -15.69 -14.72 -14.87
N LYS A 559 -16.86 -14.68 -14.22
CA LYS A 559 -17.95 -15.68 -14.34
C LYS A 559 -19.21 -15.14 -15.01
N GLU A 560 -19.23 -13.87 -15.39
CA GLU A 560 -20.38 -13.21 -15.99
C GLU A 560 -20.28 -13.18 -17.51
N LYS A 561 -21.41 -13.37 -18.19
CA LYS A 561 -21.52 -13.38 -19.65
C LYS A 561 -22.61 -12.42 -20.11
N PHE A 562 -22.22 -11.49 -20.96
CA PHE A 562 -23.09 -10.46 -21.54
C PHE A 562 -23.18 -10.67 -23.05
N LYS A 563 -24.35 -10.35 -23.63
CA LYS A 563 -24.63 -10.55 -25.05
C LYS A 563 -25.24 -9.31 -25.67
N PHE A 564 -24.60 -8.77 -26.70
CA PHE A 564 -25.04 -7.57 -27.41
C PHE A 564 -25.30 -7.92 -28.87
N LYS A 565 -26.43 -7.51 -29.43
CA LYS A 565 -26.85 -7.86 -30.79
C LYS A 565 -27.12 -6.62 -31.62
N LYS A 566 -26.67 -6.61 -32.87
CA LYS A 566 -26.97 -5.56 -33.84
C LYS A 566 -27.23 -6.17 -35.22
N LYS A 567 -28.21 -5.61 -35.93
CA LYS A 567 -28.55 -6.01 -37.30
C LYS A 567 -27.76 -5.15 -38.29
N PHE A 568 -27.30 -5.75 -39.38
CA PHE A 568 -26.71 -5.03 -40.51
C PHE A 568 -27.14 -5.64 -41.84
N VAL A 569 -27.05 -4.84 -42.90
CA VAL A 569 -27.45 -5.22 -44.25
C VAL A 569 -26.21 -5.38 -45.12
N VAL A 570 -26.15 -6.45 -45.91
CA VAL A 570 -25.17 -6.65 -46.98
C VAL A 570 -25.83 -6.33 -48.31
N VAL A 571 -25.23 -5.42 -49.07
CA VAL A 571 -25.66 -5.00 -50.41
C VAL A 571 -24.47 -5.19 -51.34
N LYS A 572 -24.51 -6.25 -52.15
CA LYS A 572 -23.56 -6.43 -53.26
C LYS A 572 -23.95 -5.59 -54.47
#